data_AF-A0A656CT70-F1
#
_entry.id   AF-A0A656CT70-F1
#
_cell.length_a   1.000
_cell.length_b   1.000
_cell.length_c   1.000
_cell.angle_alpha   90.00
_cell.angle_beta   90.00
_cell.angle_gamma   90.00
#
_symmetry.space_group_name_H-M   'P 1'
#
loop_
_entity.id
_entity.type
_entity.pdbx_description
1 polymer ?
#
loop_
_entity_poly.entity_id
_entity_poly.type
_entity_poly.pdbx_seq_one_letter_code
_entity_poly.pdbx_strand_id
1 'polypeptide(L)'
;MKSKRKQKILEKSWAKPFSDIIFSNIDEMIFAPLYSDKRNSRPNAPVNVIVGALILKELNGLTDDEIIEECEFDFRYQYALHTTSYENQPLSNRTFSRFRERNAAYELTTGKDLIHDCIVALSENIRKFR
;
A
#
# COMPACT_ATOMS: atom_id res chain seq x y z
N MET A 1 -13.12 4.78 -14.59
CA MET A 1 -13.21 6.24 -14.79
C MET A 1 -13.63 6.57 -16.22
N LYS A 2 -14.74 7.30 -16.46
CA LYS A 2 -15.33 7.45 -17.82
C LYS A 2 -14.89 8.69 -18.62
N SER A 3 -14.06 9.59 -18.07
CA SER A 3 -13.65 10.83 -18.76
C SER A 3 -12.18 10.81 -19.21
N LYS A 4 -11.96 10.85 -20.53
CA LYS A 4 -10.61 10.95 -21.14
C LYS A 4 -9.79 12.14 -20.63
N ARG A 5 -10.45 13.26 -20.29
CA ARG A 5 -9.78 14.44 -19.72
C ARG A 5 -9.24 14.16 -18.32
N LYS A 6 -10.05 13.55 -17.44
CA LYS A 6 -9.63 13.19 -16.08
C LYS A 6 -8.49 12.16 -16.12
N GLN A 7 -8.56 11.20 -17.04
CA GLN A 7 -7.50 10.22 -17.24
C GLN A 7 -6.16 10.86 -17.63
N LYS A 8 -6.16 11.81 -18.58
CA LYS A 8 -4.94 12.56 -18.94
C LYS A 8 -4.36 13.38 -17.78
N ILE A 9 -5.21 13.94 -16.92
CA ILE A 9 -4.77 14.68 -15.73
C ILE A 9 -4.11 13.72 -14.74
N LEU A 10 -4.72 12.56 -14.52
CA LEU A 10 -4.23 11.52 -13.62
C LEU A 10 -2.88 10.95 -14.08
N GLU A 11 -2.74 10.65 -15.37
CA GLU A 11 -1.50 10.16 -15.98
C GLU A 11 -0.34 11.17 -15.87
N LYS A 12 -0.65 12.46 -15.76
CA LYS A 12 0.34 13.53 -15.55
C LYS A 12 0.58 13.87 -14.08
N SER A 13 -0.18 13.26 -13.16
CA SER A 13 -0.06 13.51 -11.72
C SER A 13 0.99 12.59 -11.09
N TRP A 14 1.35 12.86 -9.83
CA TRP A 14 2.25 12.02 -9.03
C TRP A 14 1.78 10.56 -8.92
N ALA A 15 0.47 10.30 -9.09
CA ALA A 15 -0.10 8.97 -8.94
C ALA A 15 0.41 8.00 -10.01
N LYS A 16 0.72 8.47 -11.22
CA LYS A 16 1.25 7.61 -12.29
C LYS A 16 2.65 7.07 -11.98
N PRO A 17 3.67 7.89 -11.71
CA PRO A 17 4.98 7.36 -11.35
C PRO A 17 4.93 6.55 -10.04
N PHE A 18 4.08 6.91 -9.06
CA PHE A 18 3.91 6.05 -7.88
C PHE A 18 3.38 4.66 -8.25
N SER A 19 2.31 4.62 -9.05
CA SER A 19 1.66 3.38 -9.52
C SER A 19 2.64 2.47 -10.28
N ASP A 20 3.42 3.04 -11.20
CA ASP A 20 4.32 2.28 -12.08
C ASP A 20 5.62 1.86 -11.39
N ILE A 21 6.21 2.77 -10.60
CA ILE A 21 7.58 2.62 -10.09
C ILE A 21 7.55 2.01 -8.68
N ILE A 22 6.63 2.44 -7.83
CA ILE A 22 6.55 1.96 -6.44
C ILE A 22 5.56 0.80 -6.33
N PHE A 23 4.27 1.08 -6.54
CA PHE A 23 3.20 0.13 -6.23
C PHE A 23 3.35 -1.19 -6.99
N SER A 24 3.62 -1.11 -8.29
CA SER A 24 3.78 -2.29 -9.16
C SER A 24 5.02 -3.12 -8.86
N ASN A 25 5.95 -2.62 -8.04
CA ASN A 25 7.16 -3.34 -7.62
C ASN A 25 7.11 -3.79 -6.15
N ILE A 26 5.98 -3.61 -5.45
CA ILE A 26 5.81 -4.16 -4.11
C ILE A 26 5.67 -5.68 -4.21
N ASP A 27 6.69 -6.41 -3.75
CA ASP A 27 6.63 -7.87 -3.63
C ASP A 27 5.83 -8.27 -2.38
N GLU A 28 4.57 -8.63 -2.56
CA GLU A 28 3.71 -9.07 -1.46
C GLU A 28 4.13 -10.42 -0.87
N MET A 29 4.93 -11.22 -1.59
CA MET A 29 5.35 -12.55 -1.12
C MET A 29 6.31 -12.46 0.07
N ILE A 30 6.99 -11.33 0.26
CA ILE A 30 7.78 -11.04 1.48
C ILE A 30 6.91 -11.23 2.74
N PHE A 31 5.62 -10.88 2.65
CA PHE A 31 4.68 -10.94 3.76
C PHE A 31 3.90 -12.26 3.85
N ALA A 32 4.14 -13.21 2.95
CA ALA A 32 3.47 -14.52 2.98
C ALA A 32 3.58 -15.23 4.34
N PRO A 33 4.72 -15.20 5.06
CA PRO A 33 4.84 -15.85 6.37
C PRO A 33 3.92 -15.29 7.47
N LEU A 34 3.36 -14.08 7.29
CA LEU A 34 2.42 -13.47 8.25
C LEU A 34 1.05 -14.12 8.24
N TYR A 35 0.76 -14.91 7.21
CA TYR A 35 -0.56 -15.47 6.95
C TYR A 35 -0.44 -16.98 6.79
N SER A 36 -1.45 -17.70 7.28
CA SER A 36 -1.56 -19.15 7.08
C SER A 36 -2.58 -19.45 5.99
N ASP A 37 -2.60 -20.68 5.50
CA ASP A 37 -3.63 -21.11 4.54
C ASP A 37 -5.05 -21.10 5.12
N LYS A 38 -5.19 -20.98 6.45
CA LYS A 38 -6.49 -20.87 7.12
C LYS A 38 -7.19 -19.57 6.74
N ARG A 39 -8.45 -19.68 6.33
CA ARG A 39 -9.31 -18.56 5.92
C ARG A 39 -9.31 -17.38 6.92
N ASN A 40 -9.30 -17.66 8.22
CA ASN A 40 -9.34 -16.63 9.27
C ASN A 40 -8.04 -15.82 9.42
N SER A 41 -6.95 -16.28 8.81
CA SER A 41 -5.68 -15.57 8.85
C SER A 41 -5.43 -14.70 7.61
N ARG A 42 -6.15 -14.94 6.51
CA ARG A 42 -5.98 -14.16 5.26
C ARG A 42 -6.23 -12.67 5.52
N PRO A 43 -5.45 -11.78 4.91
CA PRO A 43 -5.68 -10.35 5.04
C PRO A 43 -7.01 -9.97 4.37
N ASN A 44 -7.69 -8.99 4.97
CA ASN A 44 -8.96 -8.47 4.42
C ASN A 44 -8.74 -7.55 3.22
N ALA A 45 -7.49 -7.11 3.01
CA ALA A 45 -7.06 -6.23 1.94
C ALA A 45 -5.81 -6.82 1.27
N PRO A 46 -5.58 -6.57 -0.03
CA PRO A 46 -4.32 -6.94 -0.68
C PRO A 46 -3.13 -6.32 0.06
N VAL A 47 -2.07 -7.10 0.30
CA VAL A 47 -0.94 -6.65 1.13
C VAL A 47 -0.20 -5.50 0.45
N ASN A 48 -0.02 -5.56 -0.86
CA ASN A 48 0.55 -4.47 -1.65
C ASN A 48 -0.24 -3.16 -1.51
N VAL A 49 -1.58 -3.20 -1.37
CA VAL A 49 -2.42 -2.01 -1.10
C VAL A 49 -2.14 -1.46 0.29
N ILE A 50 -2.00 -2.31 1.32
CA ILE A 50 -1.65 -1.88 2.68
C ILE A 50 -0.26 -1.21 2.68
N VAL A 51 0.74 -1.87 2.11
CA VAL A 51 2.13 -1.37 2.05
C VAL A 51 2.21 -0.09 1.23
N GLY A 52 1.57 -0.04 0.06
CA GLY A 52 1.53 1.14 -0.78
C GLY A 52 0.89 2.34 -0.08
N ALA A 53 -0.21 2.12 0.65
CA ALA A 53 -0.84 3.17 1.45
C ALA A 53 0.08 3.66 2.57
N LEU A 54 0.78 2.77 3.27
CA LEU A 54 1.76 3.15 4.29
C LEU A 54 2.94 3.94 3.70
N ILE A 55 3.43 3.59 2.51
CA ILE A 55 4.47 4.37 1.83
C ILE A 55 3.95 5.77 1.47
N LEU A 56 2.74 5.90 0.91
CA LEU A 56 2.14 7.20 0.62
C LEU A 56 1.94 8.03 1.87
N LYS A 57 1.50 7.39 2.96
CA LYS A 57 1.35 8.02 4.27
C LYS A 57 2.66 8.68 4.71
N GLU A 58 3.76 7.93 4.72
CA GLU A 58 5.08 8.45 5.13
C GLU A 58 5.64 9.50 4.16
N LEU A 59 5.44 9.33 2.85
CA LEU A 59 5.90 10.30 1.84
C LEU A 59 5.21 11.66 1.97
N ASN A 60 3.95 11.68 2.37
CA ASN A 60 3.13 12.89 2.47
C ASN A 60 3.00 13.42 3.91
N GLY A 61 3.57 12.73 4.90
CA GLY A 61 3.48 13.11 6.31
C GLY A 61 2.07 13.00 6.88
N LEU A 62 1.28 12.03 6.40
CA LEU A 62 -0.11 11.83 6.79
C LEU A 62 -0.22 10.94 8.04
N THR A 63 -1.35 11.05 8.73
CA THR A 63 -1.80 10.09 9.74
C THR A 63 -2.48 8.88 9.09
N ASP A 64 -2.73 7.83 9.87
CA ASP A 64 -3.47 6.65 9.41
C ASP A 64 -4.91 7.02 9.00
N ASP A 65 -5.55 7.96 9.71
CA ASP A 65 -6.90 8.44 9.37
C ASP A 65 -6.88 9.23 8.06
N GLU A 66 -5.93 10.16 7.90
CA GLU A 66 -5.83 10.98 6.68
C GLU A 66 -5.56 10.14 5.43
N ILE A 67 -4.68 9.13 5.48
CA ILE A 67 -4.46 8.28 4.30
C ILE A 67 -5.70 7.46 3.94
N ILE A 68 -6.52 7.06 4.92
CA ILE A 68 -7.80 6.39 4.66
C ILE A 68 -8.77 7.37 3.98
N GLU A 69 -8.91 8.58 4.52
CA GLU A 69 -9.76 9.63 3.93
C GLU A 69 -9.33 9.98 2.50
N GLU A 70 -8.04 10.16 2.25
CA GLU A 70 -7.49 10.41 0.92
C GLU A 70 -7.80 9.26 -0.06
N CYS A 71 -7.76 8.01 0.40
CA CYS A 71 -8.17 6.87 -0.43
C CYS A 71 -9.67 6.89 -0.76
N GLU A 72 -10.53 7.35 0.15
CA GLU A 72 -11.98 7.44 -0.08
C GLU A 72 -12.34 8.58 -1.04
N PHE A 73 -11.68 9.74 -0.93
CA PHE A 73 -12.09 10.95 -1.65
C PHE A 73 -11.24 11.29 -2.89
N ASP A 74 -9.92 11.01 -2.87
CA ASP A 74 -9.03 11.38 -3.96
C ASP A 74 -8.72 10.19 -4.87
N PHE A 75 -9.26 10.27 -6.08
CA PHE A 75 -9.06 9.27 -7.13
C PHE A 75 -7.57 9.05 -7.50
N ARG A 76 -6.69 9.99 -7.20
CA ARG A 76 -5.23 9.83 -7.40
C ARG A 76 -4.66 8.77 -6.48
N TYR A 77 -5.07 8.72 -5.20
CA TYR A 77 -4.64 7.67 -4.28
C TYR A 77 -5.18 6.31 -4.71
N GLN A 78 -6.44 6.24 -5.11
CA GLN A 78 -7.03 5.00 -5.62
C GLN A 78 -6.31 4.49 -6.88
N TYR A 79 -5.93 5.39 -7.78
CA TYR A 79 -5.17 5.03 -8.97
C TYR A 79 -3.75 4.57 -8.65
N ALA A 80 -3.09 5.28 -7.74
CA ALA A 80 -1.76 4.95 -7.26
C ALA A 80 -1.71 3.55 -6.64
N LEU A 81 -2.79 3.15 -5.95
CA LEU A 81 -2.93 1.86 -5.23
C LEU A 81 -3.73 0.80 -6.00
N HIS A 82 -4.10 1.05 -7.25
CA HIS A 82 -4.89 0.14 -8.09
C HIS A 82 -6.26 -0.25 -7.48
N THR A 83 -6.85 0.61 -6.65
CA THR A 83 -8.13 0.35 -5.98
C THR A 83 -9.34 1.01 -6.63
N THR A 84 -9.20 1.59 -7.83
CA THR A 84 -10.31 2.30 -8.51
C THR A 84 -11.52 1.44 -8.88
N SER A 85 -11.39 0.11 -8.82
CA SER A 85 -12.49 -0.85 -9.04
C SER A 85 -13.28 -1.18 -7.79
N TYR A 86 -12.80 -0.78 -6.61
CA TYR A 86 -13.47 -1.05 -5.34
C TYR A 86 -14.59 -0.04 -5.13
N GLU A 87 -15.76 -0.53 -4.70
CA GLU A 87 -16.88 0.34 -4.29
C GLU A 87 -16.57 1.05 -2.97
N ASN A 88 -16.01 0.32 -2.01
CA ASN A 88 -15.50 0.83 -0.73
C ASN A 88 -14.02 0.51 -0.64
N GLN A 89 -13.19 1.45 -0.19
CA GLN A 89 -11.75 1.21 -0.15
C GLN A 89 -11.41 0.09 0.84
N PRO A 90 -10.46 -0.79 0.51
CA PRO A 90 -10.13 -1.94 1.36
C PRO A 90 -9.23 -1.54 2.55
N LEU A 91 -9.29 -0.31 3.04
CA LEU A 91 -8.41 0.23 4.08
C LEU A 91 -9.22 0.69 5.29
N SER A 92 -8.66 0.48 6.47
CA SER A 92 -9.23 0.91 7.75
C SER A 92 -8.13 0.97 8.79
N ASN A 93 -8.35 1.68 9.90
CA ASN A 93 -7.42 1.67 11.03
C ASN A 93 -7.08 0.25 11.50
N ARG A 94 -8.09 -0.63 11.51
CA ARG A 94 -7.91 -2.04 11.88
C ARG A 94 -7.05 -2.80 10.88
N THR A 95 -7.07 -2.44 9.60
CA THR A 95 -6.21 -3.02 8.58
C THR A 95 -4.75 -2.72 8.90
N PHE A 96 -4.42 -1.46 9.22
CA PHE A 96 -3.06 -1.06 9.56
C PHE A 96 -2.58 -1.63 10.90
N SER A 97 -3.38 -1.53 11.97
CA SER A 97 -3.02 -2.08 13.29
C SER A 97 -2.69 -3.57 13.19
N ARG A 98 -3.56 -4.37 12.55
CA ARG A 98 -3.33 -5.80 12.39
C ARG A 98 -2.14 -6.16 11.51
N PHE A 99 -1.81 -5.32 10.53
CA PHE A 99 -0.63 -5.53 9.70
C PHE A 99 0.65 -5.28 10.49
N ARG A 100 0.70 -4.18 11.25
CA ARG A 100 1.82 -3.86 12.15
C ARG A 100 2.00 -4.91 13.24
N GLU A 101 0.92 -5.33 13.89
CA GLU A 101 0.93 -6.36 14.94
C GLU A 101 1.52 -7.68 14.43
N ARG A 102 1.14 -8.11 13.21
CA ARG A 102 1.70 -9.34 12.61
C ARG A 102 3.17 -9.22 12.30
N ASN A 103 3.61 -8.08 11.73
CA ASN A 103 5.03 -7.84 11.45
C ASN A 103 5.84 -7.84 12.76
N ALA A 104 5.38 -7.12 13.79
CA ALA A 104 6.04 -7.08 15.09
C ALA A 104 6.13 -8.46 15.75
N ALA A 105 5.07 -9.27 15.67
CA ALA A 105 5.08 -10.64 16.18
C ALA A 105 6.05 -11.56 15.40
N TYR A 106 6.13 -11.39 14.08
CA TYR A 106 7.06 -12.15 13.24
C TYR A 106 8.52 -11.76 13.51
N GLU A 107 8.80 -10.47 13.64
CA GLU A 107 10.14 -9.97 13.99
C GLU A 107 10.56 -10.47 15.37
N LEU A 108 9.68 -10.41 16.37
CA LEU A 108 9.98 -10.90 17.72
C LEU A 108 10.32 -12.40 17.74
N THR A 109 9.68 -13.20 16.87
CA THR A 109 9.86 -14.66 16.86
C THR A 109 10.99 -15.13 15.96
N THR A 110 11.34 -14.37 14.91
CA THR A 110 12.30 -14.80 13.89
C THR A 110 13.54 -13.92 13.78
N GLY A 111 13.51 -12.72 14.36
CA GLY A 111 14.54 -11.69 14.22
C GLY A 111 14.55 -10.99 12.86
N LYS A 112 13.54 -11.20 11.99
CA LYS A 112 13.47 -10.62 10.64
C LYS A 112 12.42 -9.51 10.56
N ASP A 113 12.84 -8.33 10.11
CA ASP A 113 11.95 -7.21 9.82
C ASP A 113 11.55 -7.22 8.33
N LEU A 114 10.35 -7.75 8.05
CA LEU A 114 9.81 -7.84 6.70
C LEU A 114 9.47 -6.47 6.08
N ILE A 115 9.17 -5.46 6.90
CA ILE A 115 8.92 -4.11 6.41
C ILE A 115 10.24 -3.52 5.94
N HIS A 116 11.31 -3.65 6.72
CA HIS A 116 12.64 -3.25 6.30
C HIS A 116 13.07 -3.95 5.01
N ASP A 117 12.94 -5.27 4.93
CA ASP A 117 13.29 -6.05 3.73
C ASP A 117 12.54 -5.53 2.48
N CYS A 118 11.24 -5.27 2.62
CA CYS A 118 10.41 -4.70 1.55
C CYS A 118 10.88 -3.30 1.12
N ILE A 119 11.16 -2.39 2.07
CA ILE A 119 11.61 -1.03 1.77
C ILE A 119 13.02 -1.03 1.15
N VAL A 120 13.92 -1.90 1.61
CA VAL A 120 15.26 -2.06 1.02
C VAL A 120 15.15 -2.57 -0.42
N ALA A 121 14.29 -3.56 -0.67
CA ALA A 121 14.04 -4.05 -2.03
C ALA A 121 13.46 -2.95 -2.96
N LEU A 122 12.67 -2.04 -2.40
CA LEU A 122 12.10 -0.89 -3.12
C LEU A 122 13.00 0.35 -3.19
N SER A 123 14.18 0.34 -2.55
CA SER A 123 15.01 1.55 -2.37
C SER A 123 15.36 2.26 -3.68
N GLU A 124 15.76 1.52 -4.72
CA GLU A 124 16.07 2.06 -6.04
C GLU A 124 14.83 2.65 -6.74
N ASN A 125 13.65 2.09 -6.49
CA ASN A 125 12.38 2.56 -7.03
C ASN A 125 11.95 3.85 -6.32
N ILE A 126 12.07 3.90 -5.00
CA ILE A 126 11.84 5.10 -4.19
C ILE A 126 12.78 6.22 -4.63
N ARG A 127 14.05 5.92 -4.91
CA ARG A 127 15.02 6.89 -5.43
C ARG A 127 14.63 7.44 -6.80
N LYS A 128 14.03 6.63 -7.69
CA LYS A 128 13.56 7.09 -9.01
C LYS A 128 12.29 7.93 -8.93
N PHE A 129 11.49 7.74 -7.88
CA PHE A 129 10.25 8.47 -7.67
C PHE A 129 10.48 9.88 -7.07
N ARG A 130 11.50 10.03 -6.21
CA ARG A 130 11.94 11.32 -5.67
C ARG A 130 12.81 12.09 -6.66
#